data_AF-A0A0C9M1X0-F1
#
_entry.id   AF-A0A0C9M1X0-F1
#
_cell.length_a   1.000
_cell.length_b   1.000
_cell.length_c   1.000
_cell.angle_alpha   90.00
_cell.angle_beta   90.00
_cell.angle_gamma   90.00
#
_symmetry.space_group_name_H-M   'P 1'
#
loop_
_entity.id
_entity.type
_entity.pdbx_description
1 polymer ?
#
loop_
_entity_poly.entity_id
_entity_poly.type
_entity_poly.pdbx_seq_one_letter_code
_entity_poly.pdbx_strand_id
1 'polypeptide(L)'
;MSITINPDDFLETSDGRVWTPERNAAAWCQSYEALEQAIRSASDPARVILVCGIQGAGKTSWIAAQPVCPATIYFDAALPGVRHRAKIVAIAKRLGAKIDAVWIDTPLTMAIARNARRSPDKIVPVSAIISVARQFEAPSRAEGFDDVQVHKGT
;
A
#
# COMPACT_ATOMS: atom_id res chain seq x y z
N MET A 1 4.14 -6.90 17.57
CA MET A 1 4.51 -6.99 16.14
C MET A 1 3.70 -5.94 15.39
N SER A 2 4.28 -5.31 14.37
CA SER A 2 3.52 -4.50 13.41
C SER A 2 2.86 -5.41 12.37
N ILE A 3 1.68 -5.03 11.90
CA ILE A 3 0.96 -5.77 10.85
C ILE A 3 1.21 -5.05 9.52
N THR A 4 1.49 -5.79 8.46
CA THR A 4 1.54 -5.23 7.10
C THR A 4 0.49 -5.94 6.25
N ILE A 5 -0.31 -5.16 5.54
CA ILE A 5 -1.33 -5.63 4.60
C ILE A 5 -0.89 -5.19 3.21
N ASN A 6 -0.65 -6.15 2.34
CA ASN A 6 -0.37 -5.91 0.93
C ASN A 6 -1.36 -6.73 0.09
N PRO A 7 -2.17 -6.10 -0.78
CA PRO A 7 -3.10 -6.82 -1.65
C PRO A 7 -2.45 -7.91 -2.49
N ASP A 8 -1.20 -7.72 -2.89
CA ASP A 8 -0.47 -8.70 -3.68
C ASP A 8 -0.20 -10.02 -2.93
N ASP A 9 -0.15 -10.00 -1.59
CA ASP A 9 0.11 -11.21 -0.78
C ASP A 9 -1.07 -12.20 -0.87
N PHE A 10 -2.29 -11.70 -1.11
CA PHE A 10 -3.48 -12.53 -1.33
C PHE A 10 -3.53 -13.15 -2.74
N LEU A 11 -2.59 -12.80 -3.62
CA LEU A 11 -2.43 -13.42 -4.94
C LEU A 11 -1.42 -14.59 -4.93
N GLU A 12 -0.68 -14.76 -3.83
CA GLU A 12 0.31 -15.82 -3.67
C GLU A 12 -0.39 -17.19 -3.56
N THR A 13 0.19 -18.21 -4.19
CA THR A 13 -0.23 -19.61 -4.11
C THR A 13 0.98 -20.51 -3.90
N SER A 14 0.78 -21.81 -3.72
CA SER A 14 1.88 -22.79 -3.66
C SER A 14 2.76 -22.80 -4.91
N ASP A 15 2.19 -22.44 -6.06
CA ASP A 15 2.86 -22.45 -7.37
C ASP A 15 3.32 -21.04 -7.81
N GLY A 16 3.34 -20.08 -6.88
CA GLY A 16 3.68 -18.68 -7.12
C GLY A 16 2.47 -17.76 -7.29
N ARG A 17 2.71 -16.51 -7.65
CA ARG A 17 1.67 -15.49 -7.77
C ARG A 17 0.79 -15.68 -9.00
N VAL A 18 -0.53 -15.74 -8.80
CA VAL A 18 -1.52 -15.87 -9.89
C VAL A 18 -2.37 -14.62 -9.98
N TRP A 19 -2.20 -13.86 -11.07
CA TRP A 19 -2.98 -12.66 -11.35
C TRP A 19 -4.10 -12.94 -12.37
N THR A 20 -5.34 -12.69 -11.96
CA THR A 20 -6.49 -12.47 -12.86
C THR A 20 -7.28 -11.27 -12.34
N PRO A 21 -8.11 -10.60 -13.16
CA PRO A 21 -8.96 -9.51 -12.69
C PRO A 21 -9.83 -9.89 -11.48
N GLU A 22 -10.40 -11.10 -11.49
CA GLU A 22 -11.28 -11.63 -10.44
C GLU A 22 -10.49 -11.89 -9.15
N ARG A 23 -9.31 -12.51 -9.25
CA ARG A 23 -8.43 -12.73 -8.10
C ARG A 23 -7.93 -11.41 -7.53
N ASN A 24 -7.57 -10.45 -8.39
CA ASN A 24 -7.16 -9.13 -7.96
C ASN A 24 -8.29 -8.39 -7.22
N ALA A 25 -9.52 -8.45 -7.74
CA ALA A 25 -10.69 -7.90 -7.04
C ALA A 25 -10.91 -8.58 -5.67
N ALA A 26 -10.82 -9.92 -5.60
CA ALA A 26 -10.93 -10.66 -4.36
C ALA A 26 -9.82 -10.30 -3.36
N ALA A 27 -8.58 -10.18 -3.82
CA ALA A 27 -7.43 -9.77 -3.02
C ALA A 27 -7.64 -8.38 -2.38
N TRP A 28 -8.20 -7.43 -3.13
CA TRP A 28 -8.58 -6.13 -2.58
C TRP A 28 -9.68 -6.22 -1.53
N CYS A 29 -10.72 -7.02 -1.76
CA CYS A 29 -11.76 -7.27 -0.75
C CYS A 29 -11.16 -7.83 0.54
N GLN A 30 -10.32 -8.86 0.43
CA GLN A 30 -9.63 -9.49 1.57
C GLN A 30 -8.70 -8.50 2.29
N SER A 31 -8.05 -7.60 1.56
CA SER A 31 -7.20 -6.55 2.17
C SER A 31 -8.01 -5.56 3.02
N TYR A 32 -9.22 -5.21 2.59
CA TYR A 32 -10.10 -4.36 3.38
C TYR A 32 -10.62 -5.07 4.64
N GLU A 33 -10.97 -6.35 4.53
CA GLU A 33 -11.38 -7.17 5.67
C GLU A 33 -10.24 -7.34 6.67
N ALA A 34 -9.02 -7.62 6.18
CA ALA A 34 -7.82 -7.71 7.01
C ALA A 34 -7.53 -6.40 7.72
N LEU A 35 -7.70 -5.25 7.06
CA LEU A 35 -7.53 -3.93 7.67
C LEU A 35 -8.55 -3.73 8.80
N GLU A 36 -9.82 -4.04 8.55
CA GLU A 36 -10.85 -3.92 9.56
C GLU A 36 -10.58 -4.81 10.78
N GLN A 37 -10.19 -6.07 10.56
CA GLN A 37 -9.85 -6.99 11.65
C GLN A 37 -8.63 -6.50 12.42
N ALA A 38 -7.57 -6.09 11.73
CA ALA A 38 -6.35 -5.59 12.36
C ALA A 38 -6.63 -4.37 13.26
N ILE A 39 -7.47 -3.42 12.82
CA ILE A 39 -7.86 -2.27 13.64
C ILE A 39 -8.67 -2.72 14.86
N ARG A 40 -9.65 -3.62 14.70
CA ARG A 40 -10.48 -4.10 15.81
C ARG A 40 -9.70 -4.89 16.85
N SER A 41 -8.63 -5.58 16.44
CA SER A 41 -7.79 -6.40 17.32
C SER A 41 -6.61 -5.64 17.94
N ALA A 42 -6.32 -4.42 17.48
CA ALA A 42 -5.22 -3.61 18.01
C ALA A 42 -5.61 -2.96 19.35
N SER A 43 -4.62 -2.80 20.24
CA SER A 43 -4.76 -2.01 21.46
C SER A 43 -4.95 -0.52 21.12
N ASP A 44 -5.84 0.16 21.85
CA ASP A 44 -6.31 1.53 21.56
C ASP A 44 -5.26 2.62 21.88
N PRO A 45 -5.01 3.62 21.00
CA PRO A 45 -5.51 3.73 19.62
C PRO A 45 -4.62 3.05 18.57
N ALA A 46 -5.28 2.31 17.67
CA ALA A 46 -4.65 1.75 16.48
C ALA A 46 -4.17 2.85 15.53
N ARG A 47 -2.99 2.64 14.94
CA ARG A 47 -2.42 3.54 13.94
C ARG A 47 -2.29 2.84 12.60
N VAL A 48 -2.99 3.36 11.59
CA VAL A 48 -2.88 2.92 10.19
C VAL A 48 -1.91 3.84 9.45
N ILE A 49 -0.93 3.26 8.78
CA ILE A 49 -0.01 3.99 7.90
C ILE A 49 -0.21 3.47 6.47
N LEU A 50 -0.85 4.28 5.64
CA LEU A 50 -1.05 4.01 4.23
C LEU A 50 0.22 4.40 3.48
N VAL A 51 0.96 3.40 2.98
CA VAL A 51 2.19 3.61 2.22
C VAL A 51 1.86 3.49 0.73
N CYS A 52 1.98 4.59 -0.01
CA CYS A 52 1.62 4.69 -1.42
C CYS A 52 2.81 5.11 -2.30
N GLY A 53 2.71 4.85 -3.61
CA GLY A 53 3.80 5.04 -4.57
C GLY A 53 3.78 3.97 -5.66
N ILE A 54 4.33 4.27 -6.83
CA ILE A 54 4.31 3.35 -7.98
C ILE A 54 4.98 1.99 -7.69
N GLN A 55 4.71 0.98 -8.51
CA GLN A 55 5.37 -0.33 -8.38
C GLN A 55 6.88 -0.16 -8.56
N GLY A 56 7.68 -0.79 -7.69
CA GLY A 56 9.12 -0.58 -7.66
C GLY A 56 9.58 0.70 -6.94
N ALA A 57 8.68 1.51 -6.37
CA ALA A 57 9.06 2.74 -5.67
C ALA A 57 9.93 2.50 -4.41
N GLY A 58 9.77 1.36 -3.74
CA GLY A 58 10.49 1.05 -2.49
C GLY A 58 9.62 1.03 -1.23
N LYS A 59 8.29 1.02 -1.35
CA LYS A 59 7.33 0.98 -0.24
C LYS A 59 7.62 -0.11 0.79
N THR A 60 7.70 -1.37 0.36
CA THR A 60 7.99 -2.51 1.23
C THR A 60 9.34 -2.39 1.94
N SER A 61 10.36 -1.86 1.24
CA SER A 61 11.68 -1.59 1.84
C SER A 61 11.62 -0.48 2.88
N TRP A 62 10.85 0.58 2.63
CA TRP A 62 10.63 1.65 3.60
C TRP A 62 9.91 1.13 4.85
N ILE A 63 8.87 0.28 4.69
CA ILE A 63 8.16 -0.37 5.81
C ILE A 63 9.11 -1.23 6.64
N ALA A 64 9.93 -2.06 5.98
CA ALA A 64 10.89 -2.93 6.66
C ALA A 64 11.97 -2.18 7.45
N ALA A 65 12.26 -0.92 7.08
CA ALA A 65 13.20 -0.06 7.79
C ALA A 65 12.58 0.64 9.02
N GLN A 66 11.26 0.57 9.21
CA GLN A 66 10.60 1.20 10.35
C GLN A 66 10.80 0.39 11.63
N PRO A 67 10.90 1.05 12.80
CA PRO A 67 10.92 0.34 14.07
C PRO A 67 9.62 -0.45 14.26
N VAL A 68 9.72 -1.59 14.94
CA VAL A 68 8.54 -2.38 15.30
C VAL A 68 7.72 -1.59 16.34
N CYS A 69 6.60 -1.04 15.90
CA CYS A 69 5.65 -0.37 16.77
C CYS A 69 4.41 -1.27 16.98
N PRO A 70 4.12 -1.67 18.24
CA PRO A 70 2.84 -2.30 18.57
C PRO A 70 1.67 -1.41 18.11
N ALA A 71 0.55 -2.04 17.71
CA ALA A 71 -0.66 -1.37 17.21
C ALA A 71 -0.50 -0.53 15.93
N THR A 72 0.65 -0.63 15.24
CA THR A 72 0.82 -0.04 13.90
C THR A 72 0.49 -1.04 12.81
N ILE A 73 -0.35 -0.61 11.87
CA ILE A 73 -0.82 -1.38 10.72
C ILE A 73 -0.37 -0.62 9.46
N TYR A 74 0.50 -1.22 8.67
CA TYR A 74 0.91 -0.69 7.36
C TYR A 74 -0.01 -1.24 6.27
N PHE A 75 -0.46 -0.37 5.37
CA PHE A 75 -1.16 -0.75 4.15
C PHE A 75 -0.27 -0.42 2.94
N ASP A 76 0.36 -1.43 2.34
CA ASP A 76 1.34 -1.30 1.26
C ASP A 76 0.68 -1.53 -0.10
N ALA A 77 0.42 -0.47 -0.85
CA ALA A 77 -0.15 -0.59 -2.19
C ALA A 77 0.17 0.62 -3.07
N ALA A 78 -0.09 0.54 -4.38
CA ALA A 78 0.24 1.62 -5.30
C ALA A 78 -0.59 2.89 -5.07
N LEU A 79 -1.92 2.70 -4.93
CA LEU A 79 -2.92 3.71 -4.54
C LEU A 79 -2.71 5.09 -5.18
N PRO A 80 -2.68 5.18 -6.52
CA PRO A 80 -2.17 6.38 -7.21
C PRO A 80 -3.05 7.61 -7.01
N GLY A 81 -4.36 7.44 -6.86
CA GLY A 81 -5.31 8.57 -6.83
C GLY A 81 -6.20 8.58 -5.60
N VAL A 82 -6.87 9.71 -5.35
CA VAL A 82 -7.75 9.94 -4.19
C VAL A 82 -8.81 8.84 -4.09
N ARG A 83 -9.45 8.51 -5.22
CA ARG A 83 -10.47 7.45 -5.29
C ARG A 83 -9.98 6.08 -4.80
N HIS A 84 -8.69 5.79 -4.97
CA HIS A 84 -8.10 4.51 -4.59
C HIS A 84 -7.84 4.45 -3.09
N ARG A 85 -7.51 5.59 -2.45
CA ARG A 85 -7.24 5.71 -1.02
C ARG A 85 -8.52 5.84 -0.19
N ALA A 86 -9.59 6.40 -0.77
CA ALA A 86 -10.83 6.75 -0.08
C ALA A 86 -11.42 5.63 0.78
N LYS A 87 -11.44 4.38 0.28
CA LYS A 87 -12.02 3.24 1.04
C LYS A 87 -11.19 2.90 2.29
N ILE A 88 -9.87 2.96 2.20
CA ILE A 88 -8.97 2.71 3.34
C ILE A 88 -9.16 3.82 4.40
N VAL A 89 -9.24 5.07 3.95
CA VAL A 89 -9.49 6.21 4.83
C VAL A 89 -10.84 6.10 5.54
N ALA A 90 -11.89 5.75 4.80
CA ALA A 90 -13.22 5.55 5.36
C ALA A 90 -13.25 4.41 6.40
N ILE A 91 -12.56 3.29 6.15
CA ILE A 91 -12.45 2.17 7.10
C ILE A 91 -11.77 2.63 8.40
N ALA A 92 -10.61 3.27 8.30
CA ALA A 92 -9.85 3.69 9.47
C ALA A 92 -10.63 4.70 10.33
N LYS A 93 -11.22 5.73 9.71
CA LYS A 93 -12.01 6.74 10.41
C LYS A 93 -13.26 6.17 11.07
N ARG A 94 -13.99 5.29 10.37
CA ARG A 94 -15.19 4.62 10.93
C ARG A 94 -14.86 3.79 12.17
N LEU A 95 -13.67 3.20 12.22
CA LEU A 95 -13.21 2.37 13.34
C LEU A 95 -12.40 3.16 14.38
N GLY A 96 -12.31 4.48 14.28
CA GLY A 96 -11.64 5.34 15.25
C GLY A 96 -10.10 5.28 15.23
N ALA A 97 -9.50 4.63 14.22
CA ALA A 97 -8.05 4.57 14.09
C ALA A 97 -7.46 5.91 13.61
N LYS A 98 -6.24 6.22 14.07
CA LYS A 98 -5.41 7.25 13.44
C LYS A 98 -4.95 6.76 12.08
N ILE A 99 -4.97 7.63 11.07
CA ILE A 99 -4.55 7.26 9.72
C ILE A 99 -3.63 8.30 9.09
N ASP A 100 -2.40 7.87 8.78
CA ASP A 100 -1.38 8.68 8.14
C ASP A 100 -1.10 8.18 6.72
N ALA A 101 -0.67 9.07 5.83
CA ALA A 101 -0.17 8.74 4.50
C ALA A 101 1.34 8.92 4.41
N VAL A 102 2.01 7.94 3.79
CA VAL A 102 3.41 8.00 3.40
C VAL A 102 3.49 7.79 1.91
N TRP A 103 3.94 8.80 1.17
CA TRP A 103 4.20 8.69 -0.25
C TRP A 103 5.68 8.47 -0.50
N ILE A 104 6.00 7.33 -1.11
CA ILE A 104 7.33 7.06 -1.66
C ILE A 104 7.38 7.61 -3.10
N ASP A 105 7.89 8.83 -3.23
CA ASP A 105 8.01 9.58 -4.47
C ASP A 105 9.32 9.23 -5.17
N THR A 106 9.28 8.17 -5.97
CA THR A 106 10.42 7.62 -6.71
C THR A 106 10.31 7.95 -8.18
N PRO A 107 11.39 8.42 -8.84
CA PRO A 107 11.40 8.62 -10.28
C PRO A 107 10.99 7.36 -11.05
N LEU A 108 10.13 7.54 -12.07
CA LEU A 108 9.57 6.44 -12.87
C LEU A 108 10.65 5.52 -13.46
N THR A 109 11.74 6.10 -13.96
CA THR A 109 12.86 5.35 -14.55
C THR A 109 13.52 4.42 -13.53
N MET A 110 13.73 4.89 -12.29
CA MET A 110 14.28 4.09 -11.20
C MET A 110 13.31 2.97 -10.78
N ALA A 111 12.02 3.29 -10.68
CA ALA A 111 11.00 2.30 -10.34
C ALA A 111 10.90 1.18 -11.38
N ILE A 112 10.98 1.51 -12.67
CA ILE A 112 11.04 0.52 -13.78
C ILE A 112 12.30 -0.34 -13.66
N ALA A 113 13.47 0.26 -13.43
CA ALA A 113 14.73 -0.47 -13.29
C ALA A 113 14.71 -1.45 -12.11
N ARG A 114 14.06 -1.08 -11.00
CA ARG A 114 13.86 -1.96 -9.83
C ARG A 114 12.87 -3.07 -10.12
N ASN A 115 11.76 -2.75 -10.79
CA ASN A 115 10.75 -3.73 -11.16
C ASN A 115 11.33 -4.84 -12.03
N ALA A 116 12.23 -4.51 -12.96
CA ALA A 116 12.90 -5.50 -13.82
C ALA A 116 13.79 -6.52 -13.07
N ARG A 117 14.13 -6.26 -11.80
CA ARG A 117 14.96 -7.14 -10.96
C ARG A 117 14.13 -8.01 -10.01
N ARG A 118 12.79 -7.93 -10.07
CA ARG A 118 11.90 -8.76 -9.25
C ARG A 118 11.89 -10.21 -9.75
N SER A 119 11.40 -11.13 -8.92
CA SER A 119 11.13 -12.49 -9.36
C SER A 119 10.17 -12.48 -10.56
N PRO A 120 10.28 -13.41 -11.52
CA PRO A 120 9.52 -13.36 -12.77
C PRO A 120 8.01 -13.19 -12.59
N ASP A 121 7.43 -13.81 -11.57
CA ASP A 121 6.00 -13.75 -11.20
C ASP A 121 5.58 -12.42 -10.53
N LYS A 122 6.54 -11.57 -10.15
CA LYS A 122 6.32 -10.27 -9.48
C LYS A 122 6.73 -9.08 -10.34
N ILE A 123 7.26 -9.32 -11.55
CA ILE A 123 7.54 -8.26 -12.53
C ILE A 123 6.20 -7.73 -13.07
N VAL A 124 5.97 -6.44 -12.88
CA VAL A 124 4.78 -5.76 -13.41
C VAL A 124 5.08 -5.24 -14.82
N PRO A 125 4.15 -5.35 -15.79
CA PRO A 125 4.35 -4.78 -17.12
C PRO A 125 4.67 -3.28 -17.06
N VAL A 126 5.69 -2.84 -17.81
CA VAL A 126 6.14 -1.43 -17.81
C VAL A 126 5.01 -0.47 -18.17
N SER A 127 4.14 -0.84 -19.13
CA SER A 127 2.97 -0.06 -19.52
C SER A 127 1.99 0.16 -18.35
N ALA A 128 1.82 -0.83 -17.47
CA ALA A 128 1.00 -0.71 -16.28
C ALA A 128 1.62 0.27 -15.27
N ILE A 129 2.94 0.21 -15.04
CA ILE A 129 3.64 1.15 -14.15
C ILE A 129 3.50 2.59 -14.68
N ILE A 130 3.68 2.80 -15.98
CA ILE A 130 3.48 4.10 -16.63
C ILE A 130 2.04 4.58 -16.45
N SER A 131 1.06 3.69 -16.63
CA SER A 131 -0.37 4.01 -16.44
C SER A 131 -0.67 4.45 -14.99
N VAL A 132 -0.09 3.76 -14.00
CA VAL A 132 -0.22 4.13 -12.58
C VAL A 132 0.45 5.47 -12.30
N ALA A 133 1.65 5.71 -12.84
CA ALA A 133 2.38 6.97 -12.66
C ALA A 133 1.60 8.17 -13.23
N ARG A 134 0.93 8.02 -14.37
CA ARG A 134 0.09 9.06 -14.98
C ARG A 134 -1.15 9.40 -14.16
N GLN A 135 -1.64 8.46 -13.37
CA GLN A 135 -2.81 8.65 -12.49
C GLN A 135 -2.42 9.16 -11.10
N PHE A 136 -1.13 9.39 -10.84
CA PHE A 136 -0.68 9.66 -9.48
C PHE A 136 -1.05 11.07 -9.03
N GLU A 137 -1.84 11.16 -7.98
CA GLU A 137 -2.23 12.36 -7.26
C GLU A 137 -1.57 12.32 -5.88
N ALA A 138 -0.79 13.35 -5.55
CA ALA A 138 -0.12 13.47 -4.26
C ALA A 138 -1.14 13.35 -3.11
N PRO A 139 -0.90 12.52 -2.08
CA PRO A 139 -1.80 12.44 -0.95
C PRO A 139 -1.89 13.78 -0.22
N SER A 140 -3.06 14.09 0.34
CA SER A 140 -3.27 15.33 1.09
C SER A 140 -4.18 15.13 2.30
N ARG A 141 -4.06 16.02 3.28
CA ARG A 141 -4.94 16.03 4.48
C ARG A 141 -6.42 16.16 4.14
N ALA A 142 -6.77 16.74 2.98
CA ALA A 142 -8.16 16.88 2.53
C ALA A 142 -8.85 15.53 2.28
N GLU A 143 -8.09 14.46 2.09
CA GLU A 143 -8.63 13.09 1.96
C GLU A 143 -9.06 12.49 3.30
N GLY A 144 -8.66 13.10 4.43
CA GLY A 144 -8.95 12.64 5.78
C GLY A 144 -7.74 12.12 6.56
N PHE A 145 -6.52 12.23 6.05
CA PHE A 145 -5.32 11.81 6.77
C PHE A 145 -5.00 12.73 7.98
N ASP A 146 -4.61 12.11 9.09
CA ASP A 146 -4.10 12.78 10.30
C ASP A 146 -2.69 13.35 10.09
N ASP A 147 -1.86 12.70 9.28
CA ASP A 147 -0.58 13.22 8.78
C ASP A 147 -0.26 12.74 7.35
N VAL A 148 0.56 13.52 6.63
CA VAL A 148 1.01 13.19 5.27
C VAL A 148 2.51 13.46 5.15
N GLN A 149 3.27 12.44 4.76
CA GLN A 149 4.70 12.51 4.58
C GLN A 149 5.10 12.12 3.16
N VAL A 150 6.10 12.80 2.62
CA VAL A 150 6.67 12.49 1.31
C VAL A 150 8.13 12.10 1.49
N HIS A 151 8.50 10.92 1.01
CA HIS A 151 9.85 10.39 1.05
C HIS A 151 10.34 10.23 -0.39
N LYS A 152 11.46 10.87 -0.73
CA LYS A 152 12.06 10.70 -2.05
C LYS A 152 12.69 9.32 -2.14
N GLY A 153 12.30 8.55 -3.14
CA GLY A 153 12.90 7.25 -3.39
C GLY A 153 14.33 7.40 -3.89
N THR A 154 15.29 7.02 -3.04
CA THR A 154 16.71 6.87 -3.39
C THR A 154 17.00 5.46 -3.87
#